data_AF-A0A2V9ZNP9-F1
#
_entry.id   AF-A0A2V9ZNP9-F1
#
_cell.length_a   1.000
_cell.length_b   1.000
_cell.length_c   1.000
_cell.angle_alpha   90.00
_cell.angle_beta   90.00
_cell.angle_gamma   90.00
#
_symmetry.space_group_name_H-M   'P 1'
#
loop_
_entity.id
_entity.type
_entity.pdbx_description
1 polymer ?
#
loop_
_entity_poly.entity_id
_entity_poly.type
_entity_poly.pdbx_seq_one_letter_code
_entity_poly.pdbx_strand_id
1 'polypeptide(L)' 'MASATPKTTYKPGEKIPKAGIYKAVHVEHRQSHEVSLKKDEKFPACKHCGTRVSFELVSDTG' A
#
# COMPACT_ATOMS: atom_id res chain seq x y z
N MET A 1 -6.38 -21.20 -3.62
CA MET A 1 -5.14 -20.40 -3.60
C MET A 1 -5.37 -19.22 -4.53
N ALA A 2 -5.68 -18.03 -4.00
CA ALA A 2 -5.87 -16.85 -4.84
C ALA A 2 -4.50 -16.27 -5.18
N SER A 3 -3.99 -16.62 -6.36
CA SER A 3 -2.85 -15.94 -6.97
C SER A 3 -3.27 -14.50 -7.24
N ALA A 4 -2.86 -13.58 -6.36
CA ALA A 4 -2.96 -12.16 -6.64
C ALA A 4 -1.90 -11.83 -7.69
N THR A 5 -2.33 -11.67 -8.94
CA THR A 5 -1.59 -10.95 -9.98
C THR A 5 -1.02 -9.67 -9.36
N PRO A 6 0.23 -9.24 -9.66
CA PRO A 6 0.80 -8.05 -9.05
C PRO A 6 -0.02 -6.82 -9.45
N LYS A 7 -0.97 -6.46 -8.61
CA LYS A 7 -1.65 -5.17 -8.66
C LYS A 7 -0.55 -4.16 -8.43
N THR A 8 -0.26 -3.33 -9.41
CA THR A 8 0.71 -2.22 -9.25
C THR A 8 0.23 -1.23 -8.19
N THR A 9 -1.08 -1.18 -7.94
CA THR A 9 -1.70 -0.30 -6.95
C THR A 9 -2.64 -1.06 -6.02
N TYR A 10 -2.45 -0.90 -4.71
CA TYR A 10 -3.21 -1.50 -3.63
C TYR A 10 -4.02 -0.45 -2.88
N LYS A 11 -5.17 -0.85 -2.33
CA LYS A 11 -6.07 0.00 -1.55
C LYS A 11 -5.97 -0.29 -0.05
N PRO A 12 -6.29 0.68 0.81
CA PRO A 12 -6.41 0.47 2.24
C PRO A 12 -7.41 -0.65 2.54
N GLY A 13 -7.07 -1.49 3.53
CA GLY A 13 -7.83 -2.68 3.91
C GLY A 13 -7.50 -3.94 3.11
N GLU A 14 -6.85 -3.83 1.94
CA GLU A 14 -6.31 -5.01 1.24
C GLU A 14 -5.15 -5.62 2.04
N LYS A 15 -4.96 -6.93 1.90
CA LYS A 15 -3.85 -7.65 2.54
C LYS A 15 -2.55 -7.38 1.79
N ILE A 16 -1.49 -7.10 2.51
CA ILE A 16 -0.17 -6.78 1.96
C ILE A 16 0.47 -8.08 1.44
N PRO A 17 0.70 -8.22 0.12
CA PRO A 17 1.16 -9.47 -0.48
C PRO A 17 2.64 -9.76 -0.19
N LYS A 18 3.45 -8.71 -0.03
CA LYS A 18 4.90 -8.79 0.19
C LYS A 18 5.34 -7.76 1.22
N ALA A 19 6.34 -8.10 2.04
CA ALA A 19 6.98 -7.10 2.89
C ALA A 19 7.88 -6.21 2.02
N GLY A 20 7.99 -4.93 2.35
CA GLY A 20 8.85 -4.03 1.61
C GLY A 20 8.48 -2.56 1.72
N ILE A 21 9.05 -1.77 0.83
CA ILE A 21 8.81 -0.33 0.70
C ILE A 21 7.68 -0.11 -0.30
N TYR A 22 6.67 0.62 0.14
CA TYR A 22 5.52 1.01 -0.65
C TYR A 22 5.43 2.53 -0.74
N LYS A 23 5.11 3.06 -1.92
CA LYS A 23 4.77 4.46 -2.11
C LYS A 23 3.30 4.68 -1.80
N ALA A 24 3.02 5.45 -0.76
CA ALA A 24 1.66 5.87 -0.41
C ALA A 24 1.31 7.15 -1.19
N VAL A 25 0.38 7.04 -2.13
CA VAL A 25 -0.11 8.13 -2.97
C VAL A 25 -1.42 8.66 -2.38
N HIS A 26 -1.41 9.93 -2.00
CA HIS A 26 -2.57 10.63 -1.46
C HIS A 26 -3.10 11.60 -2.49
N VAL A 27 -4.43 11.75 -2.55
CA VAL A 27 -5.06 12.64 -3.54
C VAL A 27 -4.84 14.12 -3.21
N GLU A 28 -4.81 14.48 -1.92
CA GLU A 28 -4.98 15.90 -1.56
C GLU A 28 -4.19 16.36 -0.33
N HIS A 29 -4.06 15.51 0.71
CA HIS A 29 -3.57 16.01 2.00
C HIS A 29 -2.04 16.11 2.10
N ARG A 30 -1.28 15.34 1.31
CA ARG A 30 0.19 15.38 1.30
C ARG A 30 0.77 14.75 0.03
N GLN A 31 2.03 15.07 -0.25
CA GLN A 31 2.77 14.43 -1.33
C GLN A 31 2.97 12.93 -1.08
N SER A 32 3.11 12.18 -2.18
CA SER A 32 3.42 10.75 -2.09
C SER A 32 4.75 10.54 -1.39
N HIS A 33 4.83 9.53 -0.54
CA HIS A 33 6.06 9.17 0.19
C HIS A 33 6.11 7.66 0.40
N GLU A 34 7.29 7.18 0.77
CA GLU A 34 7.57 5.78 1.00
C GLU A 34 7.25 5.36 2.44
N VAL A 35 6.72 4.16 2.58
CA VAL A 35 6.38 3.53 3.86
C VAL A 35 6.81 2.07 3.83
N SER A 36 7.43 1.61 4.91
CA SER A 36 7.74 0.19 5.10
C SER A 36 6.52 -0.55 5.60
N LEU A 37 6.09 -1.58 4.88
CA LEU A 37 4.93 -2.41 5.21
C LEU A 37 5.33 -3.86 5.38
N LYS A 38 4.68 -4.54 6.32
CA LYS A 38 4.93 -5.96 6.60
C LYS A 38 3.94 -6.81 5.82
N LYS A 39 4.43 -7.97 5.37
CA LYS A 39 3.60 -9.00 4.73
C LYS A 39 2.47 -9.42 5.68
N ASP A 40 1.34 -9.80 5.10
CA ASP A 40 0.17 -10.34 5.80
C ASP A 40 -0.60 -9.34 6.70
N GLU A 41 -0.09 -8.12 6.90
CA GLU A 41 -0.86 -7.01 7.46
C GLU A 41 -1.82 -6.41 6.43
N LYS A 42 -2.66 -5.45 6.84
CA LYS A 42 -3.53 -4.70 5.94
C LYS A 42 -2.94 -3.33 5.63
N PHE A 43 -3.14 -2.85 4.40
CA PHE A 43 -2.80 -1.48 4.05
C PHE A 43 -3.58 -0.49 4.96
N PRO A 44 -2.91 0.43 5.65
CA PRO A 44 -3.57 1.34 6.57
C PRO A 44 -4.40 2.39 5.83
N ALA A 45 -5.58 2.71 6.35
CA ALA A 45 -6.34 3.87 5.89
C ALA A 45 -5.67 5.17 6.39
N CYS A 46 -5.76 6.22 5.59
CA CYS A 46 -5.31 7.53 6.02
C CYS A 46 -6.39 8.19 6.89
N LYS A 47 -6.01 8.85 7.98
CA LYS A 47 -6.96 9.61 8.82
C LYS A 47 -7.62 10.79 8.09
N HIS A 48 -6.93 11.39 7.11
CA HIS A 48 -7.44 12.55 6.34
C HIS A 48 -8.06 12.14 5.00
N CYS A 49 -7.40 11.28 4.22
CA CYS A 49 -7.92 10.82 2.94
C CYS A 49 -8.94 9.68 3.06
N GLY A 50 -9.03 9.01 4.21
CA GLY A 50 -9.83 7.81 4.39
C GLY A 50 -9.32 6.68 3.50
N THR A 51 -10.19 6.21 2.61
CA THR A 51 -9.89 5.17 1.61
C THR A 51 -9.31 5.72 0.30
N ARG A 52 -9.19 7.04 0.16
CA ARG A 52 -8.62 7.73 -1.00
C ARG A 52 -7.09 7.82 -0.94
N VAL A 53 -6.46 6.76 -0.45
CA VAL A 53 -5.01 6.55 -0.48
C VAL A 53 -4.74 5.27 -1.27
N SER A 54 -3.68 5.27 -2.06
CA SER A 54 -3.24 4.13 -2.85
C SER A 54 -1.81 3.78 -2.49
N PHE A 55 -1.44 2.51 -2.63
CA PHE A 55 -0.10 2.04 -2.32
C PHE A 55 0.51 1.34 -3.52
N GLU A 56 1.75 1.66 -3.85
CA GLU A 56 2.48 1.04 -4.96
C GLU A 56 3.74 0.39 -4.42
N LEU A 57 4.02 -0.87 -4.78
CA LEU A 57 5.24 -1.55 -4.31
C LEU A 57 6.45 -0.94 -5.03
N VAL A 58 7.39 -0.39 -4.28
CA VAL A 58 8.64 0.19 -4.81
C VAL A 58 9.77 -0.83 -4.73
N SER A 59 9.89 -1.55 -3.62
CA SER A 59 10.92 -2.57 -3.42
C SER A 59 10.41 -3.60 -2.44
N ASP A 60 10.39 -4.89 -2.80
CA ASP A 60 10.11 -5.95 -1.83
C ASP A 60 11.36 -6.40 -1.10
N THR A 61 11.17 -6.77 0.16
CA THR A 61 12.17 -7.44 0.99
C THR A 61 11.80 -8.92 0.99
N GLY A 62 12.07 -9.57 -0.14
CA GLY A 62 11.84 -10.98 -0.40
C GLY A 62 13.15 -11.76 -0.41
#